data_AF-A0A1Q9S9G4-F1
#
_entry.id   AF-A0A1Q9S9G4-F1
#
_cell.length_a   1.000
_cell.length_b   1.000
_cell.length_c   1.000
_cell.angle_alpha   90.00
_cell.angle_beta   90.00
_cell.angle_gamma   90.00
#
_symmetry.space_group_name_H-M   'P 1'
#
loop_
_entity.id
_entity.type
_entity.pdbx_description
1 polymer ?
#
loop_
_entity_poly.entity_id
_entity_poly.type
_entity_poly.pdbx_seq_one_letter_code
_entity_poly.pdbx_strand_id
1 'polypeptide(L)'
;MTAIFVLDVPENRGVVQVAEEDVLLQVEKVGPYFRIALDGPDGPPADPGEDVGPGHTSTEDHIIIDRRSTGCRHAVWYSALAGLQDARVVQHDKNALRVVRRS
;
A
#
# COMPACT_ATOMS: atom_id res chain seq x y z
N MET A 1 8.74 -10.06 -5.52
CA MET A 1 8.06 -8.76 -5.75
C MET A 1 6.97 -8.62 -4.71
N THR A 2 7.07 -7.63 -3.83
CA THR A 2 6.09 -7.38 -2.76
C THR A 2 4.97 -6.52 -3.32
N ALA A 3 3.71 -6.96 -3.20
CA ALA A 3 2.57 -6.23 -3.75
C ALA A 3 1.29 -6.37 -2.93
N ILE A 4 0.42 -5.37 -3.06
CA ILE A 4 -0.97 -5.38 -2.62
C ILE A 4 -1.91 -5.28 -3.81
N PHE A 5 -3.12 -5.81 -3.65
CA PHE A 5 -4.19 -5.71 -4.65
C PHE A 5 -5.34 -4.89 -4.10
N VAL A 6 -5.85 -3.96 -4.90
CA VAL A 6 -6.97 -3.09 -4.59
C VAL A 6 -8.03 -3.26 -5.66
N LEU A 7 -9.29 -3.48 -5.29
CA LEU A 7 -10.37 -3.65 -6.26
C LEU A 7 -10.58 -2.34 -7.06
N ASP A 8 -10.71 -2.45 -8.38
CA ASP A 8 -11.02 -1.32 -9.28
C ASP A 8 -12.50 -0.94 -9.16
N VAL A 9 -12.79 -0.18 -8.11
CA VAL A 9 -14.09 0.45 -7.86
C VAL A 9 -13.90 1.91 -7.50
N PRO A 10 -14.87 2.80 -7.79
CA PRO A 10 -14.77 4.23 -7.51
C PRO A 10 -14.38 4.55 -6.07
N GLU A 11 -14.85 3.76 -5.10
CA GLU A 11 -14.60 3.92 -3.67
C GLU A 11 -13.12 3.78 -3.30
N ASN A 12 -12.37 2.96 -4.04
CA ASN A 12 -10.95 2.68 -3.79
C ASN A 12 -10.01 3.62 -4.54
N ARG A 13 -10.53 4.51 -5.41
CA ARG A 13 -9.70 5.37 -6.25
C ARG A 13 -8.66 6.18 -5.48
N GLY A 14 -9.03 6.67 -4.30
CA GLY A 14 -8.12 7.45 -3.47
C GLY A 14 -6.89 6.67 -3.01
N VAL A 15 -7.01 5.36 -2.76
CA VAL A 15 -5.87 4.49 -2.43
C VAL A 15 -4.93 4.37 -3.61
N VAL A 16 -5.49 4.20 -4.82
CA VAL A 16 -4.72 4.05 -6.06
C VAL A 16 -4.01 5.35 -6.42
N GLN A 17 -4.70 6.49 -6.33
CA GLN A 17 -4.13 7.81 -6.60
C GLN A 17 -2.97 8.15 -5.67
N VAL A 18 -3.13 7.87 -4.36
CA VAL A 18 -2.03 8.03 -3.41
C VAL A 18 -0.84 7.17 -3.82
N ALA A 19 -1.05 5.89 -4.15
CA ALA A 19 0.03 5.01 -4.59
C ALA A 19 0.71 5.46 -5.90
N GLU A 20 -0.02 6.07 -6.84
CA GLU A 20 0.52 6.60 -8.10
C GLU A 20 1.43 7.83 -7.89
N GLU A 21 1.30 8.52 -6.75
CA GLU A 21 2.15 9.67 -6.39
C GLU A 21 3.51 9.23 -5.82
N ASP A 22 3.67 7.97 -5.46
CA ASP A 22 4.90 7.42 -4.88
C ASP A 22 5.81 6.79 -5.92
N VAL A 23 6.97 7.41 -6.10
CA VAL A 23 7.97 7.05 -7.12
C VAL A 23 8.57 5.66 -6.93
N LEU A 24 8.44 5.06 -5.75
CA LEU A 24 8.90 3.69 -5.49
C LEU A 24 7.86 2.63 -5.85
N LEU A 25 6.60 3.04 -6.03
CA LEU A 25 5.50 2.13 -6.31
C LEU A 25 5.21 2.07 -7.82
N GLN A 26 5.00 0.85 -8.29
CA GLN A 26 4.43 0.58 -9.60
C GLN A 26 2.97 0.21 -9.43
N VAL A 27 2.10 0.94 -10.12
CA VAL A 27 0.66 0.69 -10.16
C VAL A 27 0.28 0.21 -11.55
N GLU A 28 -0.32 -0.98 -11.63
CA GLU A 28 -0.83 -1.52 -12.89
C GLU A 28 -2.21 -2.14 -12.72
N LYS A 29 -2.97 -2.25 -13.82
CA LYS A 29 -4.28 -2.89 -13.83
C LYS A 29 -4.14 -4.39 -14.14
N VAL A 30 -4.68 -5.23 -13.25
CA VAL A 30 -4.69 -6.69 -13.34
C VAL A 30 -6.12 -7.21 -13.15
N GLY A 31 -6.82 -7.44 -14.26
CA GLY A 31 -8.23 -7.87 -14.21
C GLY A 31 -9.11 -6.83 -13.49
N PRO A 32 -9.88 -7.21 -12.45
CA PRO A 32 -10.70 -6.30 -11.67
C PRO A 32 -9.92 -5.57 -10.56
N TYR A 33 -8.58 -5.67 -10.53
CA TYR A 33 -7.74 -5.09 -9.49
C TYR A 33 -6.73 -4.11 -10.07
N PHE A 34 -6.29 -3.18 -9.24
CA PHE A 34 -4.99 -2.55 -9.35
C PHE A 34 -3.99 -3.35 -8.51
N ARG A 35 -2.85 -3.70 -9.10
CA ARG A 35 -1.69 -4.24 -8.39
C ARG A 35 -0.75 -3.07 -8.10
N ILE A 36 -0.47 -2.85 -6.83
CA ILE A 36 0.47 -1.84 -6.33
C ILE A 36 1.68 -2.62 -5.81
N ALA A 37 2.82 -2.47 -6.46
CA ALA A 37 4.03 -3.21 -6.16
C ALA A 37 5.22 -2.31 -5.86
N LEU A 38 6.05 -2.79 -4.96
CA LEU A 38 7.36 -2.23 -4.71
C LEU A 38 8.36 -2.95 -5.61
N ASP A 39 8.99 -2.20 -6.53
CA ASP A 39 10.00 -2.71 -7.46
C ASP A 39 11.40 -2.39 -6.90
N GLY A 40 11.65 -2.83 -5.67
CA GLY A 40 12.95 -2.72 -5.00
C GLY A 40 13.74 -4.04 -5.09
N PRO A 41 15.09 -4.01 -5.00
CA PRO A 41 15.90 -5.22 -4.87
C PRO A 41 15.43 -6.05 -3.66
N ASP A 42 15.75 -7.36 -3.63
CA ASP A 42 15.45 -8.28 -2.52
C ASP A 42 16.27 -7.92 -1.24
N GLY A 43 16.12 -6.70 -0.74
CA GLY A 43 16.73 -6.18 0.48
C GLY A 43 16.10 -6.80 1.72
N PRO A 44 16.84 -6.83 2.85
CA PRO A 44 16.29 -7.27 4.13
C PRO A 44 15.23 -6.27 4.58
N PRO A 45 14.06 -6.71 5.08
CA PRO A 45 12.99 -5.79 5.47
C PRO A 45 13.46 -4.78 6.53
N ALA A 46 13.35 -3.48 6.22
CA ALA A 46 13.55 -2.43 7.21
C ALA A 46 12.62 -2.62 8.44
N ASP A 47 13.08 -2.18 9.61
CA ASP A 47 12.37 -2.30 10.89
C ASP A 47 10.96 -1.66 10.81
N PRO A 48 9.87 -2.36 11.16
CA PRO A 48 8.50 -1.82 11.15
C PRO A 48 8.23 -0.67 12.16
N GLY A 49 9.24 -0.26 12.92
CA GLY A 49 9.07 0.53 14.14
C GLY A 49 9.07 2.06 14.03
N GLU A 50 9.42 2.68 12.90
CA GLU A 50 9.41 4.15 12.84
C GLU A 50 8.07 4.67 12.29
N ASP A 51 7.40 5.53 13.06
CA ASP A 51 6.25 6.25 12.57
C ASP A 51 6.72 7.18 11.44
N VAL A 52 6.33 6.90 10.18
CA VAL A 52 6.87 7.57 8.97
C VAL A 52 6.41 9.04 8.87
N GLY A 53 5.96 9.64 9.98
CA GLY A 53 5.39 10.97 10.01
C GLY A 53 4.11 11.10 9.18
N PRO A 54 3.56 12.32 9.06
CA PRO A 54 2.48 12.58 8.14
C PRO A 54 2.98 12.48 6.69
N GLY A 55 2.19 11.85 5.81
CA GLY A 55 2.51 11.72 4.40
C GLY A 55 2.62 10.27 3.93
N HIS A 56 2.36 10.08 2.64
CA HIS A 56 2.61 8.84 1.93
C HIS A 56 4.07 8.83 1.46
N THR A 57 4.90 7.97 2.05
CA THR A 57 6.29 7.78 1.63
C THR A 57 6.66 6.33 1.88
N SER A 58 6.64 5.51 0.82
CA SER A 58 7.15 4.14 0.87
C SER A 58 8.67 4.14 1.04
N THR A 59 9.22 3.00 1.44
CA THR A 59 10.66 2.75 1.48
C THR A 59 10.99 1.53 0.63
N GLU A 60 12.28 1.21 0.46
CA GLU A 60 12.72 0.07 -0.36
C GLU A 60 12.14 -1.30 0.07
N ASP A 61 11.64 -1.42 1.31
CA ASP A 61 11.01 -2.64 1.81
C ASP A 61 9.57 -2.48 2.33
N HIS A 62 9.01 -1.26 2.31
CA HIS A 62 7.69 -0.95 2.87
C HIS A 62 6.81 -0.28 1.84
N ILE A 63 5.70 -0.91 1.50
CA ILE A 63 4.56 -0.21 0.89
C ILE A 63 3.78 0.47 2.01
N ILE A 64 3.67 1.78 1.95
CA ILE A 64 2.95 2.59 2.94
C ILE A 64 1.83 3.30 2.21
N ILE A 65 0.58 3.31 2.68
CA ILE A 65 -0.50 4.17 2.14
C ILE A 65 -1.01 5.03 3.29
N ASP A 66 -0.89 6.36 3.18
CA ASP A 66 -1.48 7.28 4.17
C ASP A 66 -3.00 7.37 3.95
N ARG A 67 -3.76 6.85 4.91
CA ARG A 67 -5.22 6.85 4.87
C ARG A 67 -5.78 8.26 4.70
N ARG A 68 -5.17 9.26 5.35
CA ARG A 68 -5.67 10.64 5.39
C ARG A 68 -5.61 11.28 4.01
N SER A 69 -4.64 10.88 3.19
CA SER A 69 -4.47 11.34 1.82
C SER A 69 -5.42 10.67 0.83
N THR A 70 -5.98 9.49 1.15
CA THR A 70 -6.88 8.77 0.25
C THR A 70 -8.28 9.39 0.11
N GLY A 71 -8.75 10.12 1.13
CA GLY A 71 -10.16 10.55 1.21
C GLY A 71 -11.18 9.39 1.31
N CYS A 72 -10.74 8.14 1.47
CA CYS A 72 -11.64 7.00 1.58
C CYS A 72 -12.50 7.07 2.85
N ARG A 73 -13.77 6.68 2.73
CA ARG A 73 -14.65 6.49 3.89
C ARG A 73 -14.09 5.39 4.80
N HIS A 74 -14.39 5.50 6.10
CA HIS A 74 -13.86 4.58 7.10
C HIS A 74 -14.10 3.10 6.77
N ALA A 75 -15.31 2.71 6.38
CA ALA A 75 -15.59 1.32 6.03
C ALA A 75 -14.85 0.86 4.76
N VAL A 76 -14.74 1.74 3.76
CA VAL A 76 -14.06 1.46 2.49
C VAL A 76 -12.57 1.20 2.73
N TRP A 77 -11.93 2.02 3.57
CA TRP A 77 -10.53 1.89 3.94
C TRP A 77 -10.19 0.46 4.40
N TYR A 78 -10.95 -0.07 5.36
CA TYR A 78 -10.70 -1.41 5.89
C TYR A 78 -11.02 -2.56 4.92
N SER A 79 -11.76 -2.28 3.83
CA SER A 79 -12.03 -3.24 2.76
C SER A 79 -11.16 -3.04 1.51
N ALA A 80 -10.32 -1.99 1.45
CA ALA A 80 -9.60 -1.64 0.24
C ALA A 80 -8.55 -2.69 -0.16
N LEU A 81 -8.00 -3.41 0.83
CA LEU A 81 -7.03 -4.48 0.61
C LEU A 81 -7.74 -5.78 0.18
N ALA A 82 -7.64 -6.10 -1.11
CA ALA A 82 -8.24 -7.30 -1.69
C ALA A 82 -7.31 -8.53 -1.67
N GLY A 83 -5.99 -8.32 -1.62
CA GLY A 83 -5.02 -9.41 -1.65
C GLY A 83 -3.58 -8.96 -1.42
N LEU A 84 -2.69 -9.94 -1.21
CA LEU A 84 -1.27 -9.76 -0.95
C LEU A 84 -0.45 -10.73 -1.82
N GLN A 85 0.71 -10.29 -2.29
CA GLN A 85 1.72 -11.14 -2.93
C GLN A 85 3.08 -10.90 -2.27
N ASP A 86 3.73 -11.98 -1.81
CA ASP A 86 5.02 -11.96 -1.10
C ASP A 86 5.09 -10.88 0.01
N ALA A 87 3.97 -10.71 0.71
CA ALA A 87 3.73 -9.57 1.58
C ALA A 87 3.03 -9.98 2.89
N ARG A 88 3.22 -9.15 3.93
CA ARG A 88 2.44 -9.18 5.19
C ARG A 88 2.08 -7.76 5.61
N VAL A 89 0.85 -7.59 6.11
CA VAL A 89 0.41 -6.32 6.71
C VAL A 89 1.03 -6.21 8.11
N VAL A 90 1.69 -5.09 8.38
CA VAL A 90 2.24 -4.75 9.72
C VAL A 90 1.45 -3.62 10.38
N GLN A 91 0.69 -2.85 9.61
CA GLN A 91 -0.24 -1.84 10.11
C GLN A 91 -1.42 -1.71 9.14
N HIS A 92 -2.64 -1.63 9.66
CA HIS A 92 -3.81 -1.18 8.91
C HIS A 92 -4.78 -0.53 9.89
N ASP A 93 -4.67 0.77 10.06
CA ASP A 93 -5.39 1.51 11.09
C ASP A 93 -5.94 2.85 10.59
N LYS A 94 -6.37 3.71 11.52
CA LYS A 94 -6.96 5.02 11.20
C LYS A 94 -5.98 6.01 10.55
N ASN A 95 -4.70 5.68 10.45
CA ASN A 95 -3.64 6.54 9.93
C ASN A 95 -3.05 5.95 8.66
N ALA A 96 -2.70 4.67 8.63
CA ALA A 96 -1.97 4.10 7.50
C ALA A 96 -2.21 2.60 7.30
N LEU A 97 -1.93 2.16 6.07
CA LEU A 97 -1.68 0.77 5.71
C LEU A 97 -0.17 0.65 5.49
N ARG A 98 0.49 -0.29 6.19
CA ARG A 98 1.90 -0.61 5.98
C ARG A 98 2.05 -2.10 5.71
N VAL A 99 2.76 -2.41 4.65
CA VAL A 99 2.97 -3.76 4.15
C VAL A 99 4.46 -3.96 3.89
N VAL A 100 5.00 -5.08 4.38
CA VAL A 100 6.40 -5.46 4.20
C VAL A 100 6.49 -6.79 3.49
N ARG A 101 7.69 -7.11 2.97
CA ARG A 101 7.98 -8.42 2.38
C ARG A 101 7.70 -9.57 3.38
N ARG A 102 7.11 -10.66 2.89
CA ARG A 102 7.01 -11.92 3.64
C ARG A 102 8.38 -12.63 3.64
N SER A 103 8.92 -12.90 4.82
CA SER A 103 10.12 -13.71 5.06
C SER A 103 9.82 -15.19 5.02
#